data_AF-A0A812XJ58-F1
#
_entry.id   AF-A0A812XJ58-F1
#
_cell.length_a   1.000
_cell.length_b   1.000
_cell.length_c   1.000
_cell.angle_alpha   90.00
_cell.angle_beta   90.00
_cell.angle_gamma   90.00
#
_symmetry.space_group_name_H-M   'P 1'
#
loop_
_entity.id
_entity.type
_entity.pdbx_description
1 polymer ?
#
loop_
_entity_poly.entity_id
_entity_poly.type
_entity_poly.pdbx_seq_one_letter_code
_entity_poly.pdbx_strand_id
1 'polypeptide(L)'
;MPYIEKVEQIPPTALVFVNKTLLKAARELGTQKDGTWPGYSMLAAELLRHTQQHLTTEALARYILSASGRGYASKVLYISHCLHGDYQCYVSLHGLRRVLGAGLVDIPRLDYMYEPHVAPMQPIERRMLCPQTSCTVLSGGRGDTGKATFGMAGEGMPVAIYGGGFSYAYRLQDLPINRSLSALRRSLASHEFDAVIFPNAEVAQGLGPREVRLLVHLVRQRYQPKDIIVLDGRDPDKRGRLPPGVAELAAQGFVYFLREPPSFCEEK
;
A
#
# COMPACT_ATOMS: atom_id res chain seq x y z
N MET A 1 11.50 4.11 -17.81
CA MET A 1 10.04 4.03 -17.57
C MET A 1 9.63 2.57 -17.68
N PRO A 2 8.79 2.01 -16.81
CA PRO A 2 8.29 0.65 -16.99
C PRO A 2 7.62 0.51 -18.36
N TYR A 3 8.00 -0.52 -19.11
CA TYR A 3 7.42 -0.81 -20.42
C TYR A 3 6.13 -1.60 -20.22
N ILE A 4 4.99 -1.00 -20.60
CA ILE A 4 3.68 -1.65 -20.56
C ILE A 4 3.26 -1.93 -22.00
N GLU A 5 3.36 -3.18 -22.42
CA GLU A 5 3.22 -3.58 -23.83
C GLU A 5 1.83 -3.25 -24.40
N LYS A 6 0.77 -3.45 -23.62
CA LYS A 6 -0.64 -3.32 -24.04
C LYS A 6 -1.41 -2.30 -23.18
N VAL A 7 -0.86 -1.08 -23.03
CA VAL A 7 -1.44 -0.03 -22.17
C VAL A 7 -2.89 0.32 -22.56
N GLU A 8 -3.24 0.18 -23.85
CA GLU A 8 -4.56 0.43 -24.40
C GLU A 8 -5.62 -0.58 -23.96
N GLN A 9 -5.19 -1.79 -23.59
CA GLN A 9 -6.07 -2.86 -23.13
C GLN A 9 -6.33 -2.80 -21.63
N ILE A 10 -5.67 -1.88 -20.92
CA ILE A 10 -5.87 -1.71 -19.48
C ILE A 10 -7.22 -1.04 -19.25
N PRO A 11 -8.12 -1.66 -18.45
CA PRO A 11 -9.43 -1.09 -18.15
C PRO A 11 -9.35 0.34 -17.61
N PRO A 12 -10.36 1.20 -17.87
CA PRO A 12 -10.42 2.53 -17.26
C PRO A 12 -10.39 2.49 -15.72
N THR A 13 -10.95 1.44 -15.13
CA THR A 13 -11.00 1.21 -13.67
C THR A 13 -9.71 0.60 -13.10
N ALA A 14 -8.79 0.13 -13.94
CA ALA A 14 -7.48 -0.37 -13.53
C ALA A 14 -6.41 0.70 -13.74
N LEU A 15 -5.46 0.77 -12.81
CA LEU A 15 -4.41 1.80 -12.81
C LEU A 15 -4.99 3.22 -12.97
N VAL A 16 -5.99 3.56 -12.14
CA VAL A 16 -6.83 4.76 -12.27
C VAL A 16 -6.03 6.05 -12.43
N PHE A 17 -4.89 6.17 -11.76
CA PHE A 17 -4.04 7.36 -11.81
C PHE A 17 -2.89 7.28 -12.83
N VAL A 18 -2.72 6.17 -13.52
CA VAL A 18 -1.70 6.04 -14.57
C VAL A 18 -2.19 6.76 -15.82
N ASN A 19 -1.40 7.72 -16.30
CA ASN A 19 -1.69 8.42 -17.55
C ASN A 19 -1.38 7.53 -18.75
N LYS A 20 -2.37 6.72 -19.15
CA LYS A 20 -2.25 5.75 -20.26
C LYS A 20 -1.85 6.43 -21.58
N THR A 21 -2.33 7.65 -21.81
CA THR A 21 -1.98 8.48 -22.99
C THR A 21 -0.50 8.84 -23.01
N LEU A 22 0.05 9.33 -21.90
CA LEU A 22 1.48 9.67 -21.81
C LEU A 22 2.38 8.42 -21.91
N LEU A 23 1.95 7.28 -21.36
CA LEU A 23 2.70 6.03 -21.51
C LEU A 23 2.72 5.55 -22.96
N LYS A 24 1.59 5.66 -23.67
CA LYS A 24 1.51 5.35 -25.10
C LYS A 24 2.44 6.27 -25.91
N ALA A 25 2.38 7.57 -25.66
CA ALA A 25 3.27 8.55 -26.27
C ALA A 25 4.74 8.19 -25.99
N ALA A 26 5.10 7.82 -24.76
CA ALA A 26 6.47 7.40 -24.41
C ALA A 26 6.95 6.18 -25.19
N ARG A 27 6.06 5.21 -25.41
CA ARG A 27 6.34 4.00 -26.17
C ARG A 27 6.59 4.31 -27.66
N GLU A 28 5.72 5.12 -28.26
CA GLU A 28 5.87 5.59 -29.65
C GLU A 28 7.09 6.48 -29.84
N LEU A 29 7.47 7.20 -28.78
CA LEU A 29 8.71 7.96 -28.72
C LEU A 29 9.89 6.95 -28.78
N GLY A 30 9.96 6.00 -27.85
CA GLY A 30 11.10 5.08 -27.72
C GLY A 30 11.43 4.21 -28.95
N THR A 31 10.57 4.11 -29.96
CA THR A 31 10.83 3.38 -31.21
C THR A 31 11.57 4.19 -32.28
N GLN A 32 11.69 5.50 -32.12
CA GLN A 32 12.38 6.38 -33.07
C GLN A 32 13.87 6.43 -32.72
N LYS A 33 14.76 6.24 -33.70
CA LYS A 33 16.18 5.89 -33.50
C LYS A 33 17.11 7.10 -33.30
N ASP A 34 16.56 8.30 -33.21
CA ASP A 34 17.30 9.53 -33.51
C ASP A 34 17.53 10.30 -32.20
N GLY A 35 18.68 10.06 -31.57
CA GLY A 35 19.03 10.43 -30.18
C GLY A 35 19.11 11.92 -29.80
N THR A 36 18.35 12.82 -30.43
CA THR A 36 18.29 14.25 -30.08
C THR A 36 16.85 14.72 -29.99
N TRP A 37 16.23 14.57 -28.82
CA TRP A 37 14.77 14.70 -28.73
C TRP A 37 14.27 15.68 -27.67
N PRO A 38 14.01 16.94 -28.06
CA PRO A 38 13.21 17.88 -27.28
C PRO A 38 11.87 17.27 -26.81
N GLY A 39 11.27 16.40 -27.64
CA GLY A 39 10.05 15.66 -27.31
C GLY A 39 10.20 14.72 -26.10
N TYR A 40 11.38 14.10 -25.92
CA TYR A 40 11.64 13.26 -24.75
C TYR A 40 11.67 14.08 -23.47
N SER A 41 12.39 15.21 -23.46
CA SER A 41 12.46 16.09 -22.30
C SER A 41 11.09 16.65 -21.92
N MET A 42 10.28 17.04 -22.91
CA MET A 42 8.90 17.49 -22.68
C MET A 42 8.04 16.39 -22.09
N LEU A 43 8.08 15.19 -22.66
CA LEU A 43 7.28 14.06 -22.17
C LEU A 43 7.74 13.60 -20.78
N ALA A 44 9.05 13.56 -20.53
CA ALA A 44 9.60 13.24 -19.21
C ALA A 44 9.15 14.26 -18.15
N ALA A 45 9.14 15.56 -18.49
CA ALA A 45 8.63 16.60 -17.61
C ALA A 45 7.12 16.45 -17.35
N GLU A 46 6.34 16.08 -18.37
CA GLU A 46 4.90 15.86 -18.22
C GLU A 46 4.58 14.62 -17.40
N LEU A 47 5.28 13.51 -17.64
CA LEU A 47 5.20 12.29 -16.81
C LEU A 47 5.58 12.59 -15.37
N LEU A 48 6.69 13.32 -15.14
CA LEU A 48 7.12 13.69 -13.80
C LEU A 48 6.03 14.52 -13.10
N ARG A 49 5.51 15.57 -13.76
CA ARG A 49 4.43 16.40 -13.22
C ARG A 49 3.19 15.57 -12.88
N HIS A 50 2.78 14.67 -13.77
CA HIS A 50 1.65 13.77 -13.54
C HIS A 50 1.89 12.85 -12.35
N THR A 51 3.08 12.26 -12.23
CA THR A 51 3.42 11.37 -11.11
C THR A 51 3.42 12.11 -9.77
N GLN A 52 3.91 13.35 -9.74
CA GLN A 52 3.91 14.21 -8.55
C GLN A 52 2.50 14.60 -8.11
N GLN A 53 1.53 14.64 -9.02
CA GLN A 53 0.15 15.02 -8.73
C GLN A 53 -0.74 13.81 -8.40
N HIS A 54 -0.57 12.70 -9.12
CA HIS A 54 -1.54 11.60 -9.13
C HIS A 54 -0.99 10.27 -8.62
N LEU A 55 0.33 10.05 -8.69
CA LEU A 55 0.97 8.81 -8.23
C LEU A 55 1.62 8.98 -6.86
N THR A 56 0.90 9.64 -5.96
CA THR A 56 1.31 9.85 -4.56
C THR A 56 0.49 8.97 -3.63
N THR A 57 1.02 8.68 -2.44
CA THR A 57 0.25 7.98 -1.41
C THR A 57 -0.96 8.79 -0.95
N GLU A 58 -0.88 10.11 -0.97
CA GLU A 58 -2.02 10.99 -0.65
C GLU A 58 -3.15 10.84 -1.68
N ALA A 59 -2.82 10.84 -2.97
CA ALA A 59 -3.79 10.60 -4.03
C ALA A 59 -4.46 9.22 -3.86
N LEU A 60 -3.69 8.18 -3.55
CA LEU A 60 -4.22 6.86 -3.23
C LEU A 60 -5.18 6.88 -2.03
N ALA A 61 -4.80 7.52 -0.91
CA ALA A 61 -5.64 7.59 0.28
C ALA A 61 -6.94 8.36 0.03
N ARG A 62 -6.87 9.49 -0.69
CA ARG A 62 -8.06 10.25 -1.12
C ARG A 62 -8.96 9.42 -2.03
N TYR A 63 -8.38 8.63 -2.93
CA TYR A 63 -9.15 7.72 -3.76
C TYR A 63 -9.85 6.64 -2.95
N ILE A 64 -9.15 5.97 -2.03
CA ILE A 64 -9.74 4.95 -1.15
C ILE A 64 -10.94 5.53 -0.38
N LEU A 65 -10.77 6.71 0.22
CA LEU A 65 -11.84 7.38 0.97
C LEU A 65 -13.01 7.79 0.05
N SER A 66 -12.74 8.44 -1.08
CA SER A 66 -13.82 8.87 -1.99
C SER A 66 -14.57 7.70 -2.63
N ALA A 67 -13.84 6.69 -3.13
CA ALA A 67 -14.43 5.51 -3.77
C ALA A 67 -15.22 4.61 -2.80
N SER A 68 -14.93 4.70 -1.49
CA SER A 68 -15.71 4.05 -0.43
C SER A 68 -16.90 4.88 0.07
N GLY A 69 -17.17 6.04 -0.51
CA GLY A 69 -18.22 6.97 -0.06
C GLY A 69 -17.86 7.72 1.22
N ARG A 70 -16.57 7.77 1.58
CA ARG A 70 -16.01 8.37 2.81
C ARG A 70 -15.08 9.55 2.52
N GLY A 71 -15.30 10.27 1.42
CA GLY A 71 -14.45 11.39 0.99
C GLY A 71 -14.31 12.53 2.01
N TYR A 72 -15.24 12.65 2.96
CA TYR A 72 -15.24 13.63 4.05
C TYR A 72 -14.83 13.04 5.41
N ALA A 73 -14.30 11.82 5.46
CA ALA A 73 -13.86 11.20 6.69
C ALA A 73 -12.78 12.06 7.38
N SER A 74 -12.98 12.27 8.68
CA SER A 74 -12.09 13.02 9.56
C SER A 74 -11.37 12.11 10.56
N LYS A 75 -12.00 10.99 10.94
CA LYS A 75 -11.42 9.98 11.83
C LYS A 75 -11.53 8.59 11.23
N VAL A 76 -10.40 7.89 11.15
CA VAL A 76 -10.34 6.55 10.57
C VAL A 76 -9.53 5.64 11.48
N LEU A 77 -10.05 4.44 11.74
CA LEU A 77 -9.30 3.37 12.40
C LEU A 77 -8.66 2.49 11.33
N TYR A 78 -7.36 2.25 11.43
CA TYR A 78 -6.61 1.36 10.55
C TYR A 78 -6.06 0.20 11.39
N ILE A 79 -6.55 -1.02 11.16
CA ILE A 79 -6.08 -2.19 11.90
C ILE A 79 -4.89 -2.81 11.17
N SER A 80 -3.69 -2.38 11.53
CA SER A 80 -2.42 -2.71 10.89
C SER A 80 -1.97 -4.14 11.24
N HIS A 81 -2.49 -5.14 10.55
CA HIS A 81 -1.88 -6.47 10.54
C HIS A 81 -1.28 -6.77 9.17
N CYS A 82 -0.21 -6.05 8.89
CA CYS A 82 0.56 -6.17 7.67
C CYS A 82 1.81 -6.99 7.97
N LEU A 83 2.02 -8.05 7.20
CA LEU A 83 3.28 -8.78 7.25
C LEU A 83 4.40 -7.89 6.67
N HIS A 84 5.65 -8.18 7.02
CA HIS A 84 6.79 -7.44 6.49
C HIS A 84 6.83 -7.52 4.95
N GLY A 85 7.02 -6.38 4.29
CA GLY A 85 7.06 -6.26 2.85
C GLY A 85 5.71 -6.09 2.16
N ASP A 86 4.62 -5.84 2.89
CA ASP A 86 3.32 -5.52 2.28
C ASP A 86 3.29 -4.07 1.79
N TYR A 87 3.68 -3.88 0.52
CA TYR A 87 3.73 -2.57 -0.12
C TYR A 87 2.38 -1.84 -0.06
N GLN A 88 1.26 -2.54 -0.28
CA GLN A 88 -0.08 -1.93 -0.27
C GLN A 88 -0.41 -1.36 1.11
N CYS A 89 -0.12 -2.11 2.16
CA CYS A 89 -0.29 -1.62 3.52
C CYS A 89 0.54 -0.36 3.76
N TYR A 90 1.80 -0.33 3.32
CA TYR A 90 2.70 0.79 3.58
C TYR A 90 2.25 2.07 2.88
N VAL A 91 1.90 1.97 1.59
CA VAL A 91 1.45 3.14 0.83
C VAL A 91 0.10 3.66 1.32
N SER A 92 -0.82 2.76 1.73
CA SER A 92 -2.13 3.17 2.25
C SER A 92 -2.00 3.82 3.62
N LEU A 93 -1.26 3.20 4.56
CA LEU A 93 -0.99 3.79 5.87
C LEU A 93 -0.28 5.15 5.75
N HIS A 94 0.75 5.23 4.90
CA HIS A 94 1.49 6.48 4.66
C HIS A 94 0.57 7.59 4.13
N GLY A 95 -0.21 7.27 3.10
CA GLY A 95 -1.17 8.20 2.49
C GLY A 95 -2.25 8.66 3.45
N LEU A 96 -2.86 7.73 4.19
CA LEU A 96 -3.92 8.03 5.14
C LEU A 96 -3.42 8.95 6.26
N ARG A 97 -2.20 8.72 6.77
CA ARG A 97 -1.60 9.58 7.80
C ARG A 97 -1.35 10.99 7.28
N ARG A 98 -0.87 11.13 6.05
CA ARG A 98 -0.67 12.43 5.39
C ARG A 98 -1.99 13.19 5.22
N VAL A 99 -3.05 12.51 4.82
CA VAL A 99 -4.37 13.13 4.57
C VAL A 99 -5.11 13.46 5.87
N LEU A 100 -5.12 12.56 6.85
CA LEU A 100 -5.95 12.68 8.05
C LEU A 100 -5.21 13.27 9.26
N GLY A 101 -3.87 13.36 9.21
CA GLY A 101 -3.07 13.82 10.35
C GLY A 101 -3.40 12.99 11.59
N ALA A 102 -3.74 13.65 12.71
CA ALA A 102 -4.11 12.99 13.97
C ALA A 102 -5.44 12.22 13.91
N GLY A 103 -6.25 12.41 12.87
CA GLY A 103 -7.52 11.71 12.66
C GLY A 103 -7.36 10.22 12.31
N LEU A 104 -6.18 9.80 11.85
CA LEU A 104 -5.89 8.39 11.65
C LEU A 104 -5.43 7.73 12.96
N VAL A 105 -6.09 6.65 13.37
CA VAL A 105 -5.63 5.78 14.48
C VAL A 105 -5.21 4.45 13.89
N ASP A 106 -3.92 4.12 13.95
CA ASP A 106 -3.36 2.85 13.47
C ASP A 106 -3.02 1.92 14.65
N ILE A 107 -3.45 0.66 14.57
CA ILE A 107 -3.24 -0.33 15.64
C ILE A 107 -3.11 -1.77 15.11
N PRO A 108 -2.10 -2.55 15.56
CA PRO A 108 -0.91 -2.09 16.26
C PRO A 108 -0.15 -1.04 15.45
N ARG A 109 0.61 -0.18 16.14
CA ARG A 109 1.48 0.81 15.50
C ARG A 109 2.58 0.07 14.74
N LEU A 110 2.81 0.44 13.48
CA LEU A 110 3.95 -0.07 12.70
C LEU A 110 5.16 0.83 12.97
N ASP A 111 5.90 0.58 14.06
CA ASP A 111 6.92 1.52 14.56
C ASP A 111 7.96 1.93 13.52
N TYR A 112 8.41 1.02 12.66
CA TYR A 112 9.38 1.29 11.60
C TYR A 112 8.89 2.24 10.49
N MET A 113 7.58 2.54 10.43
CA MET A 113 7.04 3.53 9.48
C MET A 113 7.20 4.97 9.96
N TYR A 114 7.37 5.16 11.27
CA TYR A 114 7.43 6.48 11.90
C TYR A 114 8.85 7.02 11.98
N GLU A 115 8.98 8.32 11.78
CA GLU A 115 10.23 9.06 11.95
C GLU A 115 10.76 8.77 13.37
N PRO A 116 11.98 8.23 13.48
CA PRO A 116 12.52 7.91 14.78
C PRO A 116 12.90 9.19 15.53
N HIS A 117 12.64 9.25 16.83
CA HIS A 117 13.13 10.34 17.69
C HIS A 117 14.66 10.39 17.78
N VAL A 118 15.33 9.27 17.52
CA VAL A 118 16.77 9.11 17.26
C VAL A 118 16.88 7.96 16.27
N ALA A 119 17.45 8.15 15.08
CA ALA A 119 17.60 7.08 14.10
C ALA A 119 18.28 5.86 14.77
N PRO A 120 17.56 4.74 15.01
CA PRO A 120 18.20 3.61 15.63
C PRO A 120 19.04 2.93 14.56
N MET A 121 20.36 2.98 14.71
CA MET A 121 21.27 1.97 14.17
C MET A 121 21.11 0.66 14.96
N GLN A 122 19.87 0.21 15.14
CA GLN A 122 19.62 -1.12 15.70
C GLN A 122 19.80 -2.12 14.55
N PRO A 123 20.50 -3.25 14.76
CA PRO A 123 20.53 -4.32 13.79
C PRO A 123 19.09 -4.71 13.45
N ILE A 124 18.71 -4.66 12.17
CA ILE A 124 17.44 -5.21 11.72
C ILE A 124 17.44 -6.69 12.13
N GLU A 125 16.59 -7.07 13.09
CA GLU A 125 16.34 -8.46 13.44
C GLU A 125 16.09 -9.26 12.15
N ARG A 126 16.64 -10.47 12.04
CA ARG A 126 16.48 -11.29 10.82
C ARG A 126 15.01 -11.53 10.40
N ARG A 127 14.06 -11.33 11.31
CA ARG A 127 12.61 -11.40 11.08
C ARG A 127 12.01 -10.13 10.45
N MET A 128 12.72 -9.01 10.55
CA MET A 128 12.41 -7.72 9.92
C MET A 128 13.00 -7.60 8.50
N LEU A 129 13.89 -8.52 8.12
CA LEU A 129 14.25 -8.72 6.72
C LEU A 129 13.04 -9.32 6.00
N CYS A 130 12.73 -8.81 4.80
CA CYS A 130 11.85 -9.50 3.87
C CYS A 130 12.25 -10.99 3.84
N PRO A 131 11.33 -11.94 4.11
CA PRO A 131 11.66 -13.35 4.09
C PRO A 131 12.40 -13.63 2.78
N GLN A 132 13.58 -14.25 2.86
CA GLN A 132 14.47 -14.46 1.70
C GLN A 132 13.80 -15.15 0.50
N THR A 133 12.59 -15.68 0.68
CA THR A 133 11.73 -16.34 -0.31
C THR A 133 10.66 -15.44 -0.96
N SER A 134 10.44 -14.21 -0.47
CA SER A 134 9.29 -13.36 -0.87
C SER A 134 9.67 -11.99 -1.43
N CYS A 135 10.90 -11.55 -1.20
CA CYS A 135 11.51 -10.58 -2.08
C CYS A 135 12.09 -11.35 -3.25
N THR A 136 11.66 -11.04 -4.48
CA THR A 136 12.38 -11.48 -5.68
C THR A 136 13.79 -10.94 -5.55
N VAL A 137 14.70 -11.77 -5.04
CA VAL A 137 16.11 -11.65 -5.34
C VAL A 137 16.14 -11.90 -6.84
N LEU A 138 16.23 -10.83 -7.63
CA LEU A 138 16.74 -10.92 -8.99
C LEU A 138 18.19 -11.40 -8.84
N SER A 139 18.38 -12.70 -8.61
CA SER A 139 19.66 -13.36 -8.76
C SER A 139 19.93 -13.42 -10.25
N GLY A 140 20.32 -12.26 -10.79
CA GLY A 140 20.85 -12.14 -12.13
C GLY A 140 22.09 -13.03 -12.21
N GLY A 141 21.99 -14.07 -13.04
CA GLY A 141 23.18 -14.62 -13.67
C GLY A 141 23.96 -13.49 -14.31
N ARG A 142 25.28 -13.50 -14.06
CA ARG A 142 26.33 -12.58 -14.56
C ARG A 142 25.86 -11.62 -15.66
N GLY A 143 25.59 -10.36 -15.30
CA GLY A 143 25.42 -9.31 -16.30
C GLY A 143 24.80 -7.98 -15.85
N ASP A 144 24.02 -7.93 -14.75
CA ASP A 144 23.18 -6.77 -14.46
C ASP A 144 23.72 -5.81 -13.38
N THR A 145 23.89 -4.54 -13.76
CA THR A 145 24.27 -3.40 -12.91
C THR A 145 23.09 -2.79 -12.14
N GLY A 146 22.22 -3.62 -11.58
CA GLY A 146 21.10 -3.20 -10.72
C GLY A 146 21.43 -3.36 -9.23
N LYS A 147 22.51 -2.73 -8.75
CA LYS A 147 22.88 -2.79 -7.32
C LYS A 147 21.85 -2.01 -6.49
N ALA A 148 21.21 -2.67 -5.53
CA ALA A 148 20.65 -1.97 -4.38
C ALA A 148 21.79 -1.20 -3.70
N THR A 149 21.63 0.10 -3.49
CA THR A 149 22.68 0.92 -2.89
C THR A 149 22.76 0.60 -1.40
N PHE A 150 23.81 -0.12 -1.01
CA PHE A 150 24.14 -0.38 0.39
C PHE A 150 24.82 0.87 0.97
N GLY A 151 24.11 1.61 1.83
CA GLY A 151 24.74 2.64 2.64
C GLY A 151 25.57 1.99 3.75
N MET A 152 26.90 2.15 3.70
CA MET A 152 27.80 1.72 4.76
C MET A 152 27.91 2.83 5.81
N ALA A 153 27.54 2.54 7.05
CA ALA A 153 28.03 3.26 8.21
C ALA A 153 28.28 2.26 9.35
N GLY A 154 29.53 2.20 9.83
CA GLY A 154 29.99 1.66 11.12
C GLY A 154 29.43 0.33 11.62
N GLU A 155 30.28 -0.70 11.68
CA GLU A 155 30.10 -1.99 12.37
C GLU A 155 28.77 -2.75 12.12
N GLY A 156 28.58 -3.14 10.86
CA GLY A 156 28.61 -4.59 10.62
C GLY A 156 27.32 -5.35 10.35
N MET A 157 26.17 -4.73 10.11
CA MET A 157 25.03 -5.42 9.47
C MET A 157 24.35 -4.54 8.41
N PRO A 158 24.12 -5.05 7.18
CA PRO A 158 23.42 -4.30 6.14
C PRO A 158 21.96 -4.07 6.54
N VAL A 159 21.55 -2.80 6.54
CA VAL A 159 20.13 -2.41 6.61
C VAL A 159 19.51 -2.78 5.27
N ALA A 160 18.79 -3.91 5.19
CA ALA A 160 18.00 -4.23 4.01
C ALA A 160 16.80 -3.28 3.98
N ILE A 161 16.94 -2.16 3.29
CA ILE A 161 15.82 -1.28 3.00
C ILE A 161 14.97 -1.99 1.94
N TYR A 162 13.74 -2.35 2.31
CA TYR A 162 12.74 -2.85 1.38
C TYR A 162 12.65 -1.92 0.15
N GLY A 163 12.61 -2.49 -1.06
CA GLY A 163 12.61 -1.69 -2.29
C GLY A 163 13.98 -1.12 -2.71
N GLY A 164 15.09 -1.59 -2.15
CA GLY A 164 16.44 -1.22 -2.62
C GLY A 164 16.82 0.25 -2.36
N GLY A 165 16.24 0.87 -1.32
CA GLY A 165 16.42 2.29 -0.99
C GLY A 165 15.17 3.14 -1.22
N PHE A 166 14.12 2.61 -1.87
CA PHE A 166 12.83 3.27 -2.07
C PHE A 166 11.78 2.69 -1.11
N SER A 167 11.74 3.19 0.13
CA SER A 167 10.78 2.77 1.16
C SER A 167 10.08 3.97 1.82
N TYR A 168 8.85 3.75 2.29
CA TYR A 168 8.12 4.67 3.16
C TYR A 168 8.44 4.48 4.65
N ALA A 169 9.37 3.59 4.99
CA ALA A 169 9.88 3.44 6.34
C ALA A 169 10.46 4.76 6.87
N TYR A 170 10.20 5.05 8.15
CA TYR A 170 10.67 6.25 8.84
C TYR A 170 10.26 7.59 8.22
N ARG A 171 9.11 7.66 7.54
CA ARG A 171 8.59 8.87 6.87
C ARG A 171 7.31 9.43 7.48
N LEU A 172 6.69 8.71 8.43
CA LEU A 172 5.50 9.16 9.11
C LEU A 172 5.85 10.01 10.32
N GLN A 173 5.22 11.18 10.43
CA GLN A 173 5.30 11.98 11.64
C GLN A 173 4.69 11.22 12.83
N ASP A 174 5.40 11.17 13.96
CA ASP A 174 4.86 10.62 15.20
C ASP A 174 3.94 11.63 15.88
N LEU A 175 2.64 11.42 15.74
CA LEU A 175 1.61 12.26 16.35
C LEU A 175 1.13 11.61 17.67
N PRO A 176 0.86 12.41 18.72
CA PRO A 176 0.49 11.91 20.05
C PRO A 176 -0.94 11.35 20.05
N ILE A 177 -1.09 10.13 19.55
CA ILE A 177 -2.37 9.44 19.40
C ILE A 177 -2.47 8.34 20.45
N ASN A 178 -3.57 8.33 21.21
CA ASN A 178 -3.81 7.33 22.24
C ASN A 178 -4.25 6.01 21.60
N ARG A 179 -3.31 5.07 21.48
CA ARG A 179 -3.53 3.72 20.91
C ARG A 179 -3.81 2.65 21.96
N SER A 180 -4.05 3.04 23.23
CA SER A 180 -4.33 2.06 24.28
C SER A 180 -5.65 1.31 24.01
N LEU A 181 -5.70 0.02 24.34
CA LEU A 181 -6.91 -0.80 24.16
C LEU A 181 -8.12 -0.20 24.89
N SER A 182 -7.91 0.40 26.06
CA SER A 182 -8.98 1.06 26.83
C SER A 182 -9.52 2.30 26.13
N ALA A 183 -8.66 3.12 25.51
CA ALA A 183 -9.10 4.26 24.72
C ALA A 183 -9.85 3.79 23.47
N LEU A 184 -9.29 2.82 22.76
CA LEU A 184 -9.90 2.28 21.54
C LEU A 184 -11.27 1.65 21.82
N ARG A 185 -11.44 0.92 22.92
CA ARG A 185 -12.75 0.39 23.34
C ARG A 185 -13.78 1.50 23.55
N ARG A 186 -13.40 2.64 24.13
CA ARG A 186 -14.29 3.79 24.29
C ARG A 186 -14.64 4.39 22.93
N SER A 187 -13.64 4.65 22.08
CA SER A 187 -13.83 5.19 20.72
C SER A 187 -14.74 4.32 19.85
N LEU A 188 -14.55 3.00 19.90
CA LEU A 188 -15.41 2.03 19.20
C LEU A 188 -16.82 2.01 19.79
N ALA A 189 -16.96 2.10 21.11
CA ALA A 189 -18.26 2.11 21.76
C ALA A 189 -19.07 3.38 21.47
N SER A 190 -18.40 4.53 21.31
CA SER A 190 -19.00 5.80 20.92
C SER A 190 -19.08 6.02 19.40
N HIS A 191 -18.72 5.01 18.61
CA HIS A 191 -18.73 5.07 17.15
C HIS A 191 -17.94 6.27 16.57
N GLU A 192 -16.78 6.56 17.16
CA GLU A 192 -16.00 7.77 16.90
C GLU A 192 -15.39 7.84 15.49
N PHE A 193 -15.13 6.69 14.85
CA PHE A 193 -14.54 6.63 13.52
C PHE A 193 -15.60 6.70 12.42
N ASP A 194 -15.29 7.43 11.35
CA ASP A 194 -16.11 7.54 10.13
C ASP A 194 -15.99 6.31 9.23
N ALA A 195 -14.86 5.60 9.35
CA ALA A 195 -14.58 4.34 8.66
C ALA A 195 -13.53 3.52 9.44
N VAL A 196 -13.57 2.19 9.23
CA VAL A 196 -12.52 1.27 9.67
C VAL A 196 -11.87 0.65 8.43
N ILE A 197 -10.54 0.57 8.41
CA ILE A 197 -9.77 0.03 7.29
C ILE A 197 -9.00 -1.21 7.74
N PHE A 198 -9.18 -2.29 6.98
CA PHE A 198 -8.39 -3.51 7.04
C PHE A 198 -7.46 -3.57 5.82
N PRO A 199 -6.13 -3.67 6.03
CA PRO A 199 -5.14 -3.55 4.95
C PRO A 199 -4.97 -4.80 4.08
N ASN A 200 -5.60 -5.90 4.48
CA ASN A 200 -5.74 -7.15 3.74
C ASN A 200 -6.98 -7.90 4.26
N ALA A 201 -7.46 -8.87 3.48
CA ALA A 201 -8.66 -9.62 3.87
C ALA A 201 -8.40 -10.64 4.99
N GLU A 202 -7.15 -10.97 5.31
CA GLU A 202 -6.83 -11.85 6.43
C GLU A 202 -7.15 -11.16 7.76
N VAL A 203 -6.81 -9.87 7.88
CA VAL A 203 -7.23 -9.04 9.02
C VAL A 203 -8.75 -9.04 9.13
N ALA A 204 -9.45 -8.81 8.02
CA ALA A 204 -10.91 -8.76 8.00
C ALA A 204 -11.57 -10.08 8.45
N GLN A 205 -10.93 -11.21 8.14
CA GLN A 205 -11.33 -12.55 8.58
C GLN A 205 -10.97 -12.85 10.04
N GLY A 206 -10.29 -11.93 10.73
CA GLY A 206 -9.81 -12.14 12.09
C GLY A 206 -8.63 -13.12 12.16
N LEU A 207 -7.82 -13.18 11.10
CA LEU A 207 -6.53 -13.88 11.13
C LEU A 207 -5.44 -12.93 11.67
N GLY A 208 -4.37 -13.51 12.20
CA GLY A 208 -3.26 -12.78 12.82
C GLY A 208 -3.17 -12.93 14.34
N PRO A 209 -2.32 -12.14 15.01
CA PRO A 209 -2.09 -12.18 16.45
C PRO A 209 -3.37 -11.98 17.27
N ARG A 210 -3.39 -12.52 18.49
CA ARG A 210 -4.55 -12.47 19.39
C ARG A 210 -5.15 -11.06 19.53
N GLU A 211 -4.30 -10.05 19.64
CA GLU A 211 -4.72 -8.65 19.75
C GLU A 211 -5.52 -8.20 18.53
N VAL A 212 -5.00 -8.41 17.32
CA VAL A 212 -5.67 -8.08 16.05
C VAL A 212 -7.03 -8.77 15.97
N ARG A 213 -7.10 -10.06 16.31
CA ARG A 213 -8.36 -10.81 16.31
C ARG A 213 -9.40 -10.22 17.26
N LEU A 214 -8.97 -9.81 18.46
CA LEU A 214 -9.85 -9.15 19.43
C LEU A 214 -10.35 -7.81 18.90
N LEU A 215 -9.50 -7.01 18.25
CA LEU A 215 -9.89 -5.73 17.69
C LEU A 215 -10.88 -5.89 16.54
N VAL A 216 -10.64 -6.85 15.64
CA VAL A 216 -11.56 -7.17 14.53
C VAL A 216 -12.92 -7.59 15.08
N HIS A 217 -12.93 -8.45 16.11
CA HIS A 217 -14.17 -8.83 16.78
C HIS A 217 -14.92 -7.63 17.37
N LEU A 218 -14.21 -6.73 18.07
CA LEU A 218 -14.81 -5.51 18.65
C LEU A 218 -15.34 -4.56 17.58
N VAL A 219 -14.62 -4.39 16.47
CA VAL A 219 -15.08 -3.56 15.33
C VAL A 219 -16.37 -4.14 14.76
N ARG A 220 -16.41 -5.44 14.47
CA ARG A 220 -17.59 -6.09 13.87
C ARG A 220 -18.82 -6.11 14.77
N GLN A 221 -18.65 -5.89 16.09
CA GLN A 221 -19.77 -5.70 17.02
C GLN A 221 -20.35 -4.28 16.99
N ARG A 222 -19.62 -3.29 16.48
CA ARG A 222 -19.95 -1.87 16.62
C ARG A 222 -20.18 -1.17 15.28
N TYR A 223 -19.49 -1.60 14.23
CA TYR A 223 -19.54 -1.01 12.89
C TYR A 223 -20.29 -1.93 11.93
N GLN A 224 -21.07 -1.32 11.03
CA GLN A 224 -21.72 -2.07 9.97
C GLN A 224 -20.70 -2.44 8.88
N PRO A 225 -20.91 -3.53 8.11
CA PRO A 225 -20.02 -3.91 7.01
C PRO A 225 -19.71 -2.76 6.04
N LYS A 226 -20.70 -1.92 5.71
CA LYS A 226 -20.54 -0.74 4.83
C LYS A 226 -19.62 0.36 5.39
N ASP A 227 -19.32 0.34 6.68
CA ASP A 227 -18.40 1.26 7.35
C ASP A 227 -16.98 0.69 7.41
N ILE A 228 -16.78 -0.54 6.94
CA ILE A 228 -15.52 -1.25 6.95
C ILE A 228 -15.00 -1.42 5.52
N ILE A 229 -13.80 -0.90 5.30
CA ILE A 229 -13.08 -0.93 4.03
C ILE A 229 -12.02 -2.03 4.13
N VAL A 230 -12.01 -2.93 3.16
CA VAL A 230 -10.97 -3.96 3.02
C VAL A 230 -10.15 -3.65 1.78
N LEU A 231 -8.86 -3.47 1.96
CA LEU A 231 -7.90 -3.32 0.88
C LEU A 231 -7.24 -4.68 0.69
N ASP A 232 -7.41 -5.39 -0.42
CA ASP A 232 -6.73 -6.68 -0.65
C ASP A 232 -5.81 -6.61 -1.86
N GLY A 233 -4.52 -6.72 -1.56
CA GLY A 233 -3.44 -6.68 -2.55
C GLY A 233 -3.15 -8.04 -3.18
N ARG A 234 -3.81 -9.12 -2.75
CA ARG A 234 -3.62 -10.45 -3.32
C ARG A 234 -4.30 -10.55 -4.68
N ASP A 235 -3.62 -11.21 -5.61
CA ASP A 235 -4.21 -11.51 -6.91
C ASP A 235 -5.12 -12.74 -6.80
N PRO A 236 -6.14 -12.85 -7.66
CA PRO A 236 -6.80 -14.12 -7.91
C PRO A 236 -5.77 -15.19 -8.31
N ASP A 237 -6.06 -16.46 -8.04
CA ASP A 237 -5.23 -17.54 -8.53
C ASP A 237 -5.27 -17.63 -10.07
N LYS A 238 -4.44 -18.50 -10.66
CA LYS A 238 -4.39 -18.71 -12.13
C LYS A 238 -5.71 -19.15 -12.76
N ARG A 239 -6.71 -19.50 -11.96
CA ARG A 239 -8.06 -19.90 -12.41
C ARG A 239 -9.08 -18.79 -12.16
N GLY A 240 -8.63 -17.57 -11.84
CA GLY A 240 -9.49 -16.44 -11.50
C GLY A 240 -10.17 -16.58 -10.13
N ARG A 241 -9.81 -17.56 -9.30
CA ARG A 241 -10.46 -17.72 -8.00
C ARG A 241 -9.91 -16.68 -7.04
N LEU A 242 -10.82 -15.93 -6.44
CA LEU A 242 -10.49 -14.97 -5.39
C LEU A 242 -9.84 -15.68 -4.20
N PRO A 243 -8.96 -14.98 -3.45
CA PRO A 243 -8.43 -15.50 -2.21
C PRO A 243 -9.55 -15.97 -1.26
N PRO A 244 -9.29 -16.95 -0.38
CA PRO A 244 -10.28 -17.40 0.60
C PRO A 244 -10.85 -16.25 1.43
N GLY A 245 -12.17 -16.30 1.66
CA GLY A 245 -12.92 -15.32 2.46
C GLY A 245 -13.28 -14.01 1.75
N VAL A 246 -12.72 -13.72 0.57
CA VAL A 246 -13.03 -12.48 -0.17
C VAL A 246 -14.49 -12.41 -0.59
N ALA A 247 -15.00 -13.48 -1.21
CA ALA A 247 -16.40 -13.55 -1.63
C ALA A 247 -17.37 -13.47 -0.44
N GLU A 248 -16.98 -14.04 0.70
CA GLU A 248 -17.76 -14.02 1.93
C GLU A 248 -17.83 -12.60 2.53
N LEU A 249 -16.70 -11.90 2.60
CA LEU A 249 -16.65 -10.51 3.06
C LEU A 249 -17.44 -9.58 2.13
N ALA A 250 -17.32 -9.77 0.81
CA ALA A 250 -18.10 -9.01 -0.15
C ALA A 250 -19.61 -9.26 0.03
N ALA A 251 -20.03 -10.53 0.20
CA ALA A 251 -21.42 -10.90 0.44
C ALA A 251 -21.98 -10.34 1.76
N GLN A 252 -21.12 -10.12 2.76
CA GLN A 252 -21.49 -9.47 4.02
C GLN A 252 -21.67 -7.94 3.87
N GLY A 253 -21.38 -7.35 2.71
CA GLY A 253 -21.57 -5.92 2.44
C GLY A 253 -20.39 -5.04 2.85
N PHE A 254 -19.19 -5.60 2.98
CA PHE A 254 -17.97 -4.82 3.18
C PHE A 254 -17.64 -4.01 1.92
N VAL A 255 -17.03 -2.83 2.09
CA VAL A 255 -16.47 -2.08 0.96
C VAL A 255 -15.12 -2.67 0.61
N TYR A 256 -14.99 -3.21 -0.60
CA TYR A 256 -13.85 -4.06 -0.94
C TYR A 256 -13.06 -3.51 -2.13
N PHE A 257 -11.74 -3.35 -1.96
CA PHE A 257 -10.81 -3.00 -3.03
C PHE A 257 -9.96 -4.22 -3.38
N LEU A 258 -10.05 -4.67 -4.63
CA LEU A 258 -9.19 -5.70 -5.21
C LEU A 258 -8.13 -5.05 -6.08
N ARG A 259 -6.90 -5.57 -6.03
CA ARG A 259 -5.85 -5.15 -6.97
C ARG A 259 -6.20 -5.51 -8.42
N GLU A 260 -6.64 -6.74 -8.66
CA GLU A 260 -7.05 -7.23 -9.98
C GLU A 260 -8.40 -7.98 -9.90
N PRO A 261 -9.39 -7.66 -10.76
CA PRO A 261 -10.64 -8.41 -10.83
C PRO A 261 -10.43 -9.80 -11.46
N PRO A 262 -11.21 -10.82 -11.04
CA PRO A 262 -11.17 -12.18 -11.60
C PRO A 262 -11.29 -12.26 -13.12
N SER A 263 -12.13 -11.40 -13.71
CA SER A 263 -12.39 -11.35 -15.16
C SER A 263 -11.16 -11.08 -16.02
N PHE A 264 -10.03 -10.66 -15.42
CA PHE A 264 -8.78 -10.39 -16.12
C PHE A 264 -7.76 -11.53 -16.02
N CYS A 265 -8.07 -12.58 -15.26
CA CYS A 265 -7.20 -13.74 -15.07
C CYS A 265 -7.52 -14.89 -16.03
N GLU A 266 -8.63 -14.84 -16.77
CA GLU A 266 -9.11 -15.96 -17.61
C GLU A 266 -8.44 -16.05 -19.00
N GLU A 267 -7.60 -15.08 -19.38
CA GLU A 267 -6.96 -15.02 -20.72
C GLU A 267 -5.42 -14.98 -20.72
N LYS A 268 -4.74 -15.53 -19.69
CA LYS A 268 -3.27 -15.64 -19.68
C LYS A 268 -2.75 -17.07 -19.76
#